data_AF-A0A3B5KC37-F1
#
_entry.id   AF-A0A3B5KC37-F1
#
_cell.length_a   1.000
_cell.length_b   1.000
_cell.length_c   1.000
_cell.angle_alpha   90.00
_cell.angle_beta   90.00
_cell.angle_gamma   90.00
#
_symmetry.space_group_name_H-M   'P 1'
#
loop_
_entity.id
_entity.type
_entity.pdbx_description
1 polymer ?
#
loop_
_entity_poly.entity_id
_entity_poly.type
_entity_poly.pdbx_seq_one_letter_code
_entity_poly.pdbx_strand_id
1 'polypeptide(L)' 'MVTKILNTFVGSKYVAVVRAWVPNMVAWGTVGGVALVHFTDWRLFLDYVPYIKGKFVKDE' A
#
# COMPACT_ATOMS: atom_id res chain seq x y z
N MET A 1 3.02 24.96 0.34
CA MET A 1 4.23 24.77 1.17
C MET A 1 5.04 23.56 0.72
N VAL A 2 4.45 22.36 0.68
CA VAL A 2 5.11 21.10 0.27
C VAL A 2 5.72 21.16 -1.15
N THR A 3 5.00 21.72 -2.11
CA THR A 3 5.49 21.93 -3.50
C THR A 3 6.72 22.81 -3.60
N LYS A 4 6.83 23.82 -2.74
CA LYS A 4 7.96 24.77 -2.74
C LYS A 4 9.23 24.08 -2.24
N ILE A 5 9.10 23.23 -1.23
CA ILE A 5 10.21 22.43 -0.67
C ILE A 5 10.68 21.39 -1.70
N LEU A 6 9.76 20.63 -2.31
CA LEU A 6 10.11 19.60 -3.30
C LEU A 6 10.78 20.16 -4.56
N ASN A 7 10.37 21.35 -5.02
CA ASN A 7 10.99 21.98 -6.18
C ASN A 7 12.44 22.40 -5.92
N THR A 8 12.81 22.78 -4.69
CA THR A 8 14.19 23.19 -4.35
C THR A 8 15.18 22.03 -4.41
N PHE A 9 14.75 20.82 -4.00
CA PHE A 9 15.64 19.66 -3.91
C PHE A 9 15.64 18.77 -5.16
N VAL A 10 14.50 18.68 -5.85
CA VAL A 10 14.33 17.70 -6.95
C VAL A 10 14.14 18.40 -8.30
N GLY A 11 13.64 19.64 -8.32
CA GLY A 11 13.31 20.37 -9.54
C GLY A 11 11.90 20.08 -10.07
N SER A 12 11.27 21.09 -10.67
CA SER A 12 9.85 21.07 -11.06
C SER A 12 9.49 19.94 -12.04
N LYS A 13 10.40 19.60 -12.97
CA LYS A 13 10.22 18.50 -13.92
C LYS A 13 10.04 17.16 -13.21
N TYR A 14 10.88 16.86 -12.23
CA TYR A 14 10.85 15.58 -11.53
C TYR A 14 9.65 15.48 -10.58
N VAL A 15 9.22 16.60 -9.99
CA VAL A 15 7.97 16.65 -9.22
C VAL A 15 6.76 16.32 -10.11
N ALA A 16 6.74 16.81 -11.35
CA ALA A 16 5.68 16.47 -12.30
C ALA A 16 5.71 14.98 -12.69
N VAL A 17 6.90 14.42 -12.91
CA VAL A 17 7.06 12.98 -13.18
C VAL A 17 6.57 12.14 -12.01
N VAL A 18 7.04 12.40 -10.78
CA VAL A 18 6.60 11.65 -9.60
C VAL A 18 5.09 11.69 -9.47
N ARG A 19 4.45 12.86 -9.62
CA ARG A 19 2.99 12.99 -9.57
C ARG A 19 2.27 12.14 -10.61
N ALA A 20 2.80 12.05 -11.83
CA ALA A 20 2.22 11.20 -12.87
C ALA A 20 2.32 9.71 -12.51
N TRP A 21 3.35 9.31 -11.76
CA TRP A 21 3.57 7.92 -11.36
C TRP A 21 2.97 7.54 -10.00
N VAL A 22 2.56 8.50 -9.17
CA VAL A 22 1.94 8.25 -7.84
C VAL A 22 0.80 7.22 -7.92
N PRO A 23 -0.19 7.34 -8.84
CA PRO A 23 -1.29 6.37 -8.88
C PRO A 23 -0.81 4.94 -9.14
N ASN A 24 0.19 4.78 -10.02
CA ASN A 24 0.76 3.47 -10.34
C ASN A 24 1.54 2.89 -9.15
N MET A 25 2.34 3.71 -8.47
CA MET A 25 3.06 3.28 -7.26
C MET A 25 2.12 2.87 -6.14
N VAL A 26 1.02 3.61 -5.95
CA VAL A 26 -0.02 3.26 -4.96
C VAL A 26 -0.65 1.92 -5.33
N ALA A 27 -1.04 1.72 -6.60
CA ALA A 27 -1.64 0.47 -7.05
C ALA A 27 -0.69 -0.73 -6.86
N TRP A 28 0.58 -0.62 -7.25
CA TRP A 28 1.53 -1.72 -7.05
C TRP A 28 1.91 -1.92 -5.57
N GLY A 29 1.92 -0.85 -4.78
CA GLY A 29 2.11 -0.93 -3.34
C GLY A 29 0.96 -1.67 -2.64
N THR A 30 -0.30 -1.42 -3.04
CA THR A 30 -1.45 -2.15 -2.50
C THR A 30 -1.43 -3.62 -2.92
N VAL A 31 -1.12 -3.92 -4.19
CA VAL A 31 -0.95 -5.30 -4.67
C VAL A 31 0.11 -6.03 -3.86
N GLY A 32 1.31 -5.46 -3.70
CA GLY A 32 2.38 -6.05 -2.91
C GLY A 32 2.01 -6.21 -1.43
N GLY A 33 1.33 -5.23 -0.85
CA GLY A 33 0.84 -5.31 0.53
C GLY A 33 -0.17 -6.44 0.75
N VAL A 34 -1.15 -6.56 -0.15
CA VAL A 34 -2.14 -7.65 -0.11
C VAL A 34 -1.47 -9.00 -0.33
N ALA A 35 -0.51 -9.10 -1.27
CA ALA A 35 0.25 -10.32 -1.49
C ALA A 35 1.02 -10.75 -0.24
N LEU A 36 1.69 -9.82 0.44
CA LEU A 36 2.39 -10.10 1.70
C LEU A 36 1.41 -10.63 2.75
N VAL A 37 0.29 -9.92 2.97
CA VAL A 37 -0.76 -10.34 3.92
C VAL A 37 -1.27 -11.74 3.62
N HIS A 38 -1.45 -12.08 2.34
CA HIS A 38 -1.89 -13.39 1.89
C HIS A 38 -0.84 -14.48 2.16
N PHE A 39 0.42 -14.26 1.79
CA PHE A 39 1.47 -15.28 1.93
C PHE A 39 1.89 -15.52 3.37
N THR A 40 1.83 -14.52 4.24
CA THR A 40 2.20 -14.66 5.66
C THR A 40 1.02 -15.03 6.56
N ASP A 41 -0.18 -15.18 6.00
CA ASP A 41 -1.42 -15.37 6.77
C ASP A 41 -1.54 -14.34 7.90
N TRP A 42 -1.38 -13.06 7.55
CA TRP A 42 -1.26 -11.99 8.54
C TRP A 42 -2.60 -11.74 9.25
N ARG A 43 -2.80 -12.42 10.39
CA ARG A 43 -4.04 -12.41 11.18
C ARG A 43 -4.54 -11.01 11.54
N LEU A 44 -3.62 -10.09 11.87
CA LEU A 44 -3.97 -8.70 12.20
C LEU A 44 -4.84 -8.03 11.14
N PHE A 45 -4.65 -8.37 9.86
CA PHE A 45 -5.48 -7.86 8.78
C PHE A 45 -6.57 -8.86 8.37
N LEU A 46 -6.24 -10.16 8.30
CA LEU A 46 -7.15 -11.18 7.78
C LEU A 46 -8.35 -11.47 8.70
N ASP A 47 -8.23 -11.24 10.01
CA ASP A 47 -9.34 -11.42 10.96
C ASP A 47 -10.48 -10.40 10.70
N TYR A 48 -10.19 -9.26 10.08
CA TYR A 48 -11.20 -8.27 9.69
C TYR A 48 -11.91 -8.61 8.37
N VAL A 49 -11.41 -9.58 7.59
CA VAL A 49 -12.01 -9.94 6.30
C VAL A 49 -13.12 -10.97 6.52
N PRO A 50 -14.41 -10.62 6.27
CA PRO A 50 -15.55 -11.45 6.69
C PRO A 50 -15.55 -12.88 6.13
N TYR A 51 -15.03 -13.07 4.91
CA TYR A 51 -14.98 -14.38 4.25
C TYR A 51 -13.77 -15.24 4.69
N ILE A 52 -12.67 -14.60 5.13
CA ILE A 52 -11.42 -15.29 5.44
C ILE A 52 -11.28 -15.59 6.94
N LYS A 53 -11.85 -14.76 7.82
CA LYS A 53 -11.72 -14.89 9.28
C LYS A 53 -12.08 -16.27 9.85
N GLY A 54 -12.93 -17.04 9.17
CA GLY A 54 -13.26 -18.43 9.53
C GLY A 54 -12.07 -19.38 9.51
N LYS A 55 -11.02 -19.09 8.72
CA LYS A 55 -9.78 -19.89 8.64
C LYS A 55 -9.04 -20.01 9.96
N PHE A 56 -9.15 -19.00 10.84
CA PHE A 56 -8.33 -18.89 12.05
C PHE A 56 -9.10 -19.11 13.34
N VAL A 57 -10.36 -19.51 13.24
CA VAL A 57 -11.15 -19.97 14.39
C VAL A 57 -10.55 -21.29 14.86
N LYS A 58 -10.21 -21.38 16.14
CA LYS A 58 -9.91 -22.68 16.75
C LYS A 58 -11.25 -23.31 17.10
N ASP A 59 -11.53 -24.48 16.52
CA ASP A 59 -12.55 -25.35 17.06
C ASP A 59 -12.13 -25.74 18.48
N GLU A 60 -13.04 -25.58 19.46
CA GLU A 60 -12.84 -26.07 20.83
C GLU A 60 -12.82 -27.60 20.87
#